data_AF-A0A2D6SPS8-F1
#
_entry.id   AF-A0A2D6SPS8-F1
#
_cell.length_a   1.000
_cell.length_b   1.000
_cell.length_c   1.000
_cell.angle_alpha   90.00
_cell.angle_beta   90.00
_cell.angle_gamma   90.00
#
_symmetry.space_group_name_H-M   'P 1'
#
loop_
_entity.id
_entity.type
_entity.pdbx_description
1 polymer ?
#
loop_
_entity_poly.entity_id
_entity_poly.type
_entity_poly.pdbx_seq_one_letter_code
_entity_poly.pdbx_strand_id
1 'polypeptide(L)'
;MVKKRGKHKHKASSKKHAKKAHNAPKHHAGKPKKEHTALKDTLHHLEILAEEQKTGHKIEDVEKKEEEIEHKEDQIVKEERKIEKETEKVEGLEKKIVKEVQARPLRKFDIKDINKGIIGAFIGVVAHFGFIYGKEIAKQISTSRASLILFFSYFMIIVLMYETGYRDIKEKRLLRILPKRATLVYLTSLVVIVVIFLLFNLINISEPIELYKGVAVTSVLAALGAGTADLIGRN
;
A
#
# COMPACT_ATOMS: atom_id res chain seq x y z
N MET A 1 6.87 -17.14 -26.38
CA MET A 1 7.33 -16.22 -27.46
C MET A 1 6.84 -14.81 -27.12
N VAL A 2 7.58 -13.76 -27.53
CA VAL A 2 7.26 -12.30 -27.36
C VAL A 2 7.66 -11.78 -25.95
N LYS A 3 8.44 -10.70 -25.71
CA LYS A 3 9.11 -9.66 -26.52
C LYS A 3 10.37 -9.16 -25.76
N LYS A 4 11.53 -9.10 -26.42
CA LYS A 4 12.73 -8.36 -26.00
C LYS A 4 12.50 -6.85 -26.14
N ARG A 5 12.74 -6.07 -25.09
CA ARG A 5 12.99 -4.61 -25.10
C ARG A 5 13.80 -4.29 -23.83
N GLY A 6 14.87 -3.50 -23.81
CA GLY A 6 15.61 -2.76 -24.81
C GLY A 6 16.78 -2.11 -24.04
N LYS A 7 18.01 -2.28 -24.52
CA LYS A 7 19.21 -1.68 -23.95
C LYS A 7 19.20 -0.17 -24.23
N HIS A 8 19.37 0.67 -23.21
CA HIS A 8 19.76 2.06 -23.41
C HIS A 8 21.28 2.22 -23.19
N LYS A 9 21.91 2.76 -24.23
CA LYS A 9 23.33 3.05 -24.41
C LYS A 9 23.60 4.53 -24.14
N HIS A 10 24.78 4.78 -23.54
CA HIS A 10 25.67 5.95 -23.67
C HIS A 10 25.15 7.36 -23.38
N LYS A 11 25.92 8.10 -22.57
CA LYS A 11 26.74 9.22 -23.07
C LYS A 11 27.81 9.65 -22.06
N ALA A 12 29.07 9.41 -22.41
CA ALA A 12 30.21 10.14 -21.89
C ALA A 12 30.30 11.50 -22.60
N SER A 13 30.51 12.59 -21.87
CA SER A 13 30.92 13.86 -22.45
C SER A 13 32.17 14.38 -21.75
N SER A 14 33.31 14.18 -22.40
CA SER A 14 34.54 14.92 -22.11
C SER A 14 34.46 16.29 -22.79
N LYS A 15 34.83 17.35 -22.09
CA LYS A 15 35.11 18.66 -22.70
C LYS A 15 36.54 19.06 -22.37
N LYS A 16 37.40 18.85 -23.37
CA LYS A 16 38.68 19.55 -23.55
C LYS A 16 38.41 21.02 -23.87
N HIS A 17 39.12 21.93 -23.23
CA HIS A 17 39.39 23.25 -23.80
C HIS A 17 40.90 23.53 -23.76
N ALA A 18 41.46 23.69 -24.95
CA ALA A 18 42.79 24.20 -25.23
C ALA A 18 42.64 25.49 -26.03
N LYS A 19 43.76 26.24 -26.10
CA LYS A 19 44.08 27.43 -26.92
C LYS A 19 43.92 28.78 -26.21
N LYS A 20 45.04 29.50 -26.04
CA LYS A 20 45.60 30.39 -27.08
C LYS A 20 46.96 30.95 -26.64
N ALA A 21 47.95 30.81 -27.52
CA ALA A 21 49.16 31.61 -27.54
C ALA A 21 48.96 32.80 -28.50
N HIS A 22 49.54 33.96 -28.19
CA HIS A 22 49.87 34.97 -29.20
C HIS A 22 51.07 35.82 -28.74
N ASN A 23 52.04 35.90 -29.65
CA ASN A 23 53.26 36.73 -29.65
C ASN A 23 52.98 38.23 -29.60
N ALA A 24 53.91 39.03 -29.05
CA ALA A 24 54.78 39.95 -29.82
C ALA A 24 55.62 40.90 -28.91
N PRO A 25 56.80 41.37 -29.37
CA PRO A 25 57.78 42.10 -28.55
C PRO A 25 57.72 43.62 -28.76
N LYS A 26 58.18 44.41 -27.77
CA LYS A 26 58.61 45.81 -27.97
C LYS A 26 59.80 46.18 -27.09
N HIS A 27 60.85 46.67 -27.74
CA HIS A 27 61.95 47.44 -27.16
C HIS A 27 61.47 48.82 -26.69
N HIS A 28 62.02 49.34 -25.59
CA HIS A 28 62.64 50.67 -25.56
C HIS A 28 63.49 50.89 -24.30
N ALA A 29 64.50 51.72 -24.49
CA ALA A 29 65.62 51.98 -23.61
C ALA A 29 65.34 53.06 -22.55
N GLY A 30 66.17 53.08 -21.50
CA GLY A 30 66.74 54.34 -21.01
C GLY A 30 66.40 54.79 -19.60
N LYS A 31 67.35 54.48 -18.70
CA LYS A 31 67.93 55.35 -17.65
C LYS A 31 67.27 55.46 -16.26
N PRO A 32 68.11 55.75 -15.23
CA PRO A 32 67.98 55.20 -13.89
C PRO A 32 67.49 56.24 -12.87
N LYS A 33 66.87 55.77 -11.79
CA LYS A 33 66.88 56.47 -10.51
C LYS A 33 66.89 55.45 -9.38
N LYS A 34 68.02 55.45 -8.68
CA LYS A 34 68.26 54.75 -7.42
C LYS A 34 67.41 55.40 -6.31
N GLU A 35 67.25 54.63 -5.23
CA GLU A 35 66.56 54.90 -3.97
C GLU A 35 65.10 54.38 -3.92
N HIS A 36 64.81 53.60 -2.87
CA HIS A 36 63.61 52.77 -2.57
C HIS A 36 63.70 51.25 -2.85
N THR A 37 64.88 50.63 -2.82
CA THR A 37 64.98 49.15 -2.79
C THR A 37 64.48 48.55 -1.48
N ALA A 38 64.62 49.23 -0.34
CA ALA A 38 64.20 48.67 0.96
C ALA A 38 62.67 48.55 1.15
N LEU A 39 61.87 49.42 0.52
CA LEU A 39 60.40 49.43 0.65
C LEU A 39 59.70 48.43 -0.29
N LYS A 40 60.32 48.14 -1.46
CA LYS A 40 59.80 47.15 -2.41
C LYS A 40 59.98 45.72 -1.91
N ASP A 41 61.10 45.42 -1.27
CA ASP A 41 61.34 44.09 -0.70
C ASP A 41 60.37 43.79 0.44
N THR A 42 60.04 44.77 1.30
CA THR A 42 59.00 44.61 2.33
C THR A 42 57.58 44.44 1.76
N LEU A 43 57.26 45.10 0.64
CA LEU A 43 55.97 44.95 -0.04
C LEU A 43 55.84 43.56 -0.68
N HIS A 44 56.91 43.09 -1.33
CA HIS A 44 56.94 41.77 -1.94
C HIS A 44 56.83 40.65 -0.88
N HIS A 45 57.42 40.87 0.30
CA HIS A 45 57.32 39.92 1.41
C HIS A 45 55.91 39.89 2.04
N LEU A 46 55.21 41.03 2.08
CA LEU A 46 53.81 41.10 2.51
C LEU A 46 52.85 40.48 1.48
N GLU A 47 53.14 40.60 0.18
CA GLU A 47 52.36 39.98 -0.89
C GLU A 47 52.49 38.45 -0.87
N ILE A 48 53.69 37.93 -0.61
CA ILE A 48 53.94 36.49 -0.41
C ILE A 48 53.18 35.98 0.82
N LEU A 49 53.21 36.70 1.95
CA LEU A 49 52.45 36.32 3.15
C LEU A 49 50.93 36.33 2.92
N ALA A 50 50.43 37.28 2.13
CA ALA A 50 49.01 37.35 1.77
C ALA A 50 48.59 36.22 0.81
N GLU A 51 49.49 35.80 -0.09
CA GLU A 51 49.26 34.61 -0.92
C GLU A 51 49.31 33.32 -0.10
N GLU A 52 50.25 33.18 0.85
CA GLU A 52 50.34 32.04 1.77
C GLU A 52 49.11 31.89 2.66
N GLN A 53 48.54 32.99 3.17
CA GLN A 53 47.27 32.94 3.91
C GLN A 53 46.09 32.52 3.01
N LYS A 54 46.05 32.99 1.75
CA LYS A 54 45.01 32.59 0.80
C LYS A 54 45.12 31.13 0.38
N THR A 55 46.32 30.58 0.24
CA THR A 55 46.52 29.15 -0.01
C THR A 55 46.19 28.32 1.23
N GLY A 56 46.55 28.80 2.44
CA GLY A 56 46.16 28.16 3.71
C GLY A 56 44.64 27.98 3.84
N HIS A 57 43.85 29.03 3.60
CA HIS A 57 42.39 28.91 3.63
C HIS A 57 41.81 28.01 2.55
N LYS A 58 42.42 27.96 1.35
CA LYS A 58 42.00 27.02 0.30
C LYS A 58 42.27 25.57 0.69
N ILE A 59 43.32 25.30 1.45
CA ILE A 59 43.64 23.95 1.94
C ILE A 59 42.60 23.53 3.00
N GLU A 60 42.28 24.38 3.97
CA GLU A 60 41.20 24.11 4.94
C GLU A 60 39.83 23.90 4.29
N ASP A 61 39.50 24.67 3.25
CA ASP A 61 38.24 24.51 2.51
C ASP A 61 38.18 23.22 1.69
N VAL A 62 39.33 22.69 1.26
CA VAL A 62 39.42 21.39 0.57
C VAL A 62 39.31 20.26 1.57
N GLU A 63 39.98 20.35 2.72
CA GLU A 63 39.92 19.35 3.79
C GLU A 63 38.49 19.19 4.33
N LYS A 64 37.77 20.29 4.59
CA LYS A 64 36.34 20.23 4.98
C LYS A 64 35.45 19.60 3.92
N LYS A 65 35.75 19.82 2.63
CA LYS A 65 35.00 19.20 1.53
C LYS A 65 35.30 17.71 1.41
N GLU A 66 36.53 17.29 1.65
CA GLU A 66 36.91 15.87 1.70
C GLU A 66 36.18 15.15 2.84
N GLU A 67 36.14 15.73 4.04
CA GLU A 67 35.36 15.18 5.18
C GLU A 67 33.86 15.08 4.87
N GLU A 68 33.27 16.11 4.23
CA GLU A 68 31.87 16.08 3.81
C GLU A 68 31.59 15.00 2.75
N ILE A 69 32.54 14.75 1.85
CA ILE A 69 32.42 13.72 0.81
C ILE A 69 32.50 12.34 1.46
N GLU A 70 33.47 12.11 2.35
CA GLU A 70 33.63 10.83 3.06
C GLU A 70 32.38 10.49 3.88
N HIS A 71 31.79 11.48 4.58
CA HIS A 71 30.56 11.26 5.32
C HIS A 71 29.34 10.98 4.42
N LYS A 72 29.28 11.59 3.22
CA LYS A 72 28.22 11.29 2.23
C LYS A 72 28.39 9.89 1.64
N GLU A 73 29.62 9.47 1.35
CA GLU A 73 29.92 8.12 0.86
C GLU A 73 29.50 7.06 1.88
N ASP A 74 29.82 7.27 3.16
CA ASP A 74 29.42 6.38 4.25
C ASP A 74 27.90 6.26 4.42
N GLN A 75 27.16 7.35 4.18
CA GLN A 75 25.69 7.33 4.20
C GLN A 75 25.13 6.54 3.02
N ILE A 76 25.68 6.74 1.82
CA ILE A 76 25.27 6.02 0.61
C ILE A 76 25.50 4.51 0.79
N VAL A 77 26.66 4.10 1.30
CA VAL A 77 26.98 2.68 1.55
C VAL A 77 26.00 2.07 2.57
N LYS A 78 25.58 2.82 3.60
CA LYS A 78 24.58 2.35 4.56
C LYS A 78 23.19 2.21 3.94
N GLU A 79 22.80 3.10 3.04
CA GLU A 79 21.53 3.01 2.32
C GLU A 79 21.52 1.85 1.32
N GLU A 80 22.59 1.65 0.56
CA GLU A 80 22.74 0.51 -0.36
C GLU A 80 22.61 -0.83 0.38
N ARG A 81 23.26 -0.98 1.54
CA ARG A 81 23.12 -2.19 2.37
C ARG A 81 21.70 -2.40 2.90
N LYS A 82 20.93 -1.33 3.15
CA LYS A 82 19.51 -1.46 3.55
C LYS A 82 18.66 -1.92 2.37
N ILE A 83 18.88 -1.33 1.19
CA ILE A 83 18.18 -1.69 -0.05
C ILE A 83 18.46 -3.15 -0.40
N GLU A 84 19.72 -3.61 -0.32
CA GLU A 84 20.09 -4.99 -0.59
C GLU A 84 19.36 -5.98 0.34
N LYS A 85 19.32 -5.70 1.65
CA LYS A 85 18.57 -6.50 2.63
C LYS A 85 17.07 -6.52 2.39
N GLU A 86 16.48 -5.41 1.94
CA GLU A 86 15.06 -5.37 1.58
C GLU A 86 14.79 -6.17 0.30
N THR A 87 15.70 -6.09 -0.67
CA THR A 87 15.60 -6.83 -1.93
C THR A 87 15.70 -8.35 -1.70
N GLU A 88 16.61 -8.80 -0.84
CA GLU A 88 16.69 -10.22 -0.44
C GLU A 88 15.41 -10.71 0.26
N LYS A 89 14.80 -9.87 1.10
CA LYS A 89 13.51 -10.22 1.74
C LYS A 89 12.40 -10.36 0.71
N VAL A 90 12.35 -9.46 -0.28
CA VAL A 90 11.36 -9.51 -1.36
C VAL A 90 11.55 -10.75 -2.23
N GLU A 91 12.78 -11.07 -2.64
CA GLU A 91 13.06 -12.31 -3.38
C GLU A 91 12.71 -13.57 -2.57
N GLY A 92 12.96 -13.54 -1.26
CA GLY A 92 12.58 -14.63 -0.35
C GLY A 92 11.07 -14.83 -0.29
N LEU A 93 10.30 -13.74 -0.29
CA LEU A 93 8.83 -13.77 -0.36
C LEU A 93 8.35 -14.28 -1.72
N GLU A 94 8.95 -13.82 -2.82
CA GLU A 94 8.60 -14.26 -4.17
C GLU A 94 8.83 -15.77 -4.34
N LYS A 95 9.99 -16.28 -3.88
CA LYS A 95 10.28 -17.74 -3.91
C LYS A 95 9.29 -18.55 -3.06
N LYS A 96 8.82 -18.01 -1.93
CA LYS A 96 7.77 -18.66 -1.11
C LYS A 96 6.44 -18.68 -1.85
N ILE A 97 6.02 -17.56 -2.43
CA ILE A 97 4.80 -17.45 -3.23
C ILE A 97 4.88 -18.40 -4.42
N VAL A 98 5.97 -18.41 -5.18
CA VAL A 98 6.13 -19.32 -6.34
C VAL A 98 6.04 -20.79 -5.89
N LYS A 99 6.65 -21.16 -4.76
CA LYS A 99 6.53 -22.53 -4.22
C LYS A 99 5.11 -22.86 -3.77
N GLU A 100 4.40 -21.93 -3.14
CA GLU A 100 3.00 -22.11 -2.71
C GLU A 100 2.05 -22.19 -3.92
N VAL A 101 2.26 -21.37 -4.94
CA VAL A 101 1.39 -21.27 -6.12
C VAL A 101 1.70 -22.35 -7.17
N GLN A 102 2.96 -22.80 -7.33
CA GLN A 102 3.30 -23.94 -8.20
C GLN A 102 2.89 -25.29 -7.62
N ALA A 103 2.62 -25.38 -6.31
CA ALA A 103 2.09 -26.60 -5.70
C ALA A 103 0.66 -26.83 -6.19
N ARG A 104 0.54 -27.58 -7.30
CA ARG A 104 -0.68 -28.12 -7.95
C ARG A 104 -1.98 -27.84 -7.16
N PRO A 105 -2.88 -26.98 -7.64
CA PRO A 105 -4.10 -26.53 -6.93
C PRO A 105 -5.10 -27.66 -6.61
N LEU A 106 -4.87 -28.89 -7.05
CA LEU A 106 -5.80 -30.02 -6.98
C LEU A 106 -5.35 -31.17 -6.06
N ARG A 107 -4.15 -31.13 -5.45
CA ARG A 107 -3.58 -32.35 -4.82
C ARG A 107 -3.78 -32.47 -3.31
N LYS A 108 -4.19 -31.41 -2.61
CA LYS A 108 -4.46 -31.50 -1.16
C LYS A 108 -5.78 -30.83 -0.86
N PHE A 109 -6.85 -31.62 -0.91
CA PHE A 109 -8.05 -31.34 -0.12
C PHE A 109 -7.59 -31.22 1.33
N ASP A 110 -7.53 -30.01 1.85
CA ASP A 110 -7.17 -29.78 3.25
C ASP A 110 -8.42 -29.95 4.12
N ILE A 111 -8.24 -30.26 5.40
CA ILE A 111 -9.35 -30.35 6.37
C ILE A 111 -10.10 -29.00 6.43
N LYS A 112 -9.39 -27.91 6.16
CA LYS A 112 -9.97 -26.57 6.02
C LYS A 112 -11.02 -26.49 4.92
N ASP A 113 -10.81 -27.16 3.78
CA ASP A 113 -11.76 -27.12 2.66
C ASP A 113 -12.99 -27.99 2.93
N ILE A 114 -12.81 -29.10 3.66
CA ILE A 114 -13.94 -29.89 4.19
C ILE A 114 -14.78 -29.03 5.15
N ASN A 115 -14.15 -28.31 6.07
CA ASN A 115 -14.87 -27.43 7.01
C ASN A 115 -15.63 -26.31 6.27
N LYS A 116 -15.01 -25.68 5.26
CA LYS A 116 -15.71 -24.70 4.40
C LYS A 116 -16.90 -25.34 3.67
N GLY A 117 -16.72 -26.55 3.15
CA GLY A 117 -17.78 -27.33 2.49
C GLY A 117 -18.94 -27.65 3.43
N ILE A 118 -18.67 -28.08 4.66
CA ILE A 118 -19.69 -28.35 5.68
C ILE A 118 -20.44 -27.07 6.05
N ILE A 119 -19.73 -25.96 6.28
CA ILE A 119 -20.35 -24.66 6.59
C ILE A 119 -21.22 -24.20 5.43
N GLY A 120 -20.72 -24.29 4.18
CA GLY A 120 -21.48 -23.94 2.99
C GLY A 120 -22.73 -24.81 2.80
N ALA A 121 -22.61 -26.12 2.98
CA ALA A 121 -23.74 -27.06 2.90
C ALA A 121 -24.77 -26.81 4.00
N PHE A 122 -24.32 -26.58 5.25
CA PHE A 122 -25.20 -26.23 6.36
C PHE A 122 -25.96 -24.94 6.08
N ILE A 123 -25.27 -23.89 5.65
CA ILE A 123 -25.90 -22.62 5.27
C ILE A 123 -26.88 -22.83 4.11
N GLY A 124 -26.53 -23.62 3.10
CA GLY A 124 -27.40 -23.92 1.97
C GLY A 124 -28.67 -24.66 2.38
N VAL A 125 -28.56 -25.67 3.22
CA VAL A 125 -29.71 -26.42 3.76
C VAL A 125 -30.59 -25.51 4.61
N VAL A 126 -30.01 -24.80 5.59
CA VAL A 126 -30.78 -23.92 6.46
C VAL A 126 -31.42 -22.77 5.67
N ALA A 127 -30.72 -22.20 4.68
CA ALA A 127 -31.27 -21.18 3.79
C ALA A 127 -32.45 -21.73 2.99
N HIS A 128 -32.32 -22.93 2.41
CA HIS A 128 -33.40 -23.56 1.65
C HIS A 128 -34.64 -23.83 2.53
N PHE A 129 -34.45 -24.44 3.71
CA PHE A 129 -35.52 -24.69 4.66
C PHE A 129 -36.14 -23.38 5.16
N GLY A 130 -35.33 -22.40 5.53
CA GLY A 130 -35.82 -21.11 5.98
C GLY A 130 -36.51 -20.30 4.88
N PHE A 131 -36.23 -20.57 3.61
CA PHE A 131 -36.94 -19.95 2.50
C PHE A 131 -38.32 -20.59 2.27
N ILE A 132 -38.39 -21.93 2.28
CA ILE A 132 -39.65 -22.67 2.12
C ILE A 132 -40.57 -22.46 3.33
N TYR A 133 -40.07 -22.72 4.53
CA TYR A 133 -40.84 -22.62 5.77
C TYR A 133 -40.90 -21.20 6.32
N GLY A 134 -40.07 -20.28 5.83
CA GLY A 134 -40.06 -18.88 6.27
C GLY A 134 -41.42 -18.21 6.07
N LYS A 135 -42.16 -18.57 5.02
CA LYS A 135 -43.51 -18.05 4.78
C LYS A 135 -44.50 -18.51 5.86
N GLU A 136 -44.46 -19.79 6.24
CA GLU A 136 -45.34 -20.33 7.28
C GLU A 136 -45.01 -19.74 8.65
N ILE A 137 -43.73 -19.63 8.98
CA ILE A 137 -43.23 -19.00 10.21
C ILE A 137 -43.65 -17.52 10.25
N ALA A 138 -43.54 -16.80 9.13
CA ALA A 138 -43.92 -15.39 9.04
C ALA A 138 -45.41 -15.15 9.34
N LYS A 139 -46.30 -16.08 8.98
CA LYS A 139 -47.74 -15.97 9.27
C LYS A 139 -48.03 -16.00 10.77
N GLN A 140 -47.26 -16.76 11.55
CA GLN A 140 -47.46 -16.92 13.00
C GLN A 140 -46.83 -15.80 13.83
N ILE A 141 -45.98 -14.97 13.21
CA ILE A 141 -45.21 -13.94 13.91
C ILE A 141 -45.96 -12.61 13.92
N SER A 142 -45.96 -11.94 15.07
CA SER A 142 -46.46 -10.57 15.21
C SER A 142 -45.49 -9.57 14.57
N THR A 143 -46.01 -8.43 14.11
CA THR A 143 -45.18 -7.38 13.50
C THR A 143 -44.08 -6.89 14.44
N SER A 144 -44.36 -6.80 15.75
CA SER A 144 -43.39 -6.43 16.78
C SER A 144 -42.22 -7.42 16.87
N ARG A 145 -42.52 -8.72 16.88
CA ARG A 145 -41.50 -9.78 16.88
C ARG A 145 -40.70 -9.77 15.57
N ALA A 146 -41.36 -9.53 14.44
CA ALA A 146 -40.68 -9.37 13.15
C ALA A 146 -39.68 -8.19 13.17
N SER A 147 -40.05 -7.03 13.72
CA SER A 147 -39.11 -5.90 13.86
C SER A 147 -37.91 -6.24 14.74
N LEU A 148 -38.13 -6.99 15.81
CA LEU A 148 -37.07 -7.46 16.71
C LEU A 148 -36.12 -8.43 16.02
N ILE A 149 -36.65 -9.35 15.21
CA ILE A 149 -35.86 -10.28 14.38
C ILE A 149 -35.05 -9.52 13.33
N LEU A 150 -35.66 -8.55 12.65
CA LEU A 150 -34.98 -7.72 11.65
C LEU A 150 -33.81 -6.96 12.29
N PHE A 151 -34.04 -6.30 13.43
CA PHE A 151 -32.98 -5.62 14.18
C PHE A 151 -31.88 -6.58 14.65
N PHE A 152 -32.28 -7.76 15.17
CA PHE A 152 -31.34 -8.78 15.59
C PHE A 152 -30.49 -9.32 14.44
N SER A 153 -31.06 -9.51 13.26
CA SER A 153 -30.32 -9.95 12.06
C SER A 153 -29.25 -8.93 11.65
N TYR A 154 -29.56 -7.63 11.78
CA TYR A 154 -28.60 -6.57 11.54
C TYR A 154 -27.48 -6.56 12.58
N PHE A 155 -27.81 -6.79 13.86
CA PHE A 155 -26.79 -6.95 14.89
C PHE A 155 -25.90 -8.17 14.63
N MET A 156 -26.49 -9.29 14.22
CA MET A 156 -25.75 -10.51 13.84
C MET A 156 -24.73 -10.25 12.73
N ILE A 157 -25.07 -9.50 11.68
CA ILE A 157 -24.12 -9.21 10.60
C ILE A 157 -22.94 -8.36 11.10
N ILE A 158 -23.18 -7.41 12.01
CA ILE A 158 -22.12 -6.59 12.61
C ILE A 158 -21.18 -7.47 13.43
N VAL A 159 -21.74 -8.36 14.27
CA VAL A 159 -20.94 -9.27 15.11
C VAL A 159 -20.11 -10.21 14.24
N LEU A 160 -20.71 -10.82 13.21
CA LEU A 160 -19.96 -11.64 12.26
C LEU A 160 -18.84 -10.84 11.63
N MET A 161 -19.13 -9.70 11.00
CA MET A 161 -18.10 -8.88 10.35
C MET A 161 -16.98 -8.45 11.31
N TYR A 162 -17.30 -8.20 12.58
CA TYR A 162 -16.30 -7.91 13.60
C TYR A 162 -15.36 -9.09 13.84
N GLU A 163 -15.92 -10.28 14.12
CA GLU A 163 -15.14 -11.51 14.35
C GLU A 163 -14.33 -11.91 13.12
N THR A 164 -14.89 -11.75 11.93
CA THR A 164 -14.27 -12.24 10.69
C THR A 164 -13.13 -11.37 10.20
N GLY A 165 -13.17 -10.06 10.50
CA GLY A 165 -12.44 -9.10 9.69
C GLY A 165 -11.84 -7.91 10.41
N TYR A 166 -12.21 -7.68 11.66
CA TYR A 166 -11.79 -6.50 12.40
C TYR A 166 -11.24 -6.80 13.79
N ARG A 167 -11.34 -8.06 14.27
CA ARG A 167 -10.79 -8.48 15.55
C ARG A 167 -9.30 -8.21 15.69
N ASP A 168 -8.53 -8.41 14.62
CA ASP A 168 -7.05 -8.29 14.65
C ASP A 168 -6.55 -6.88 14.25
N ILE A 169 -7.45 -5.99 13.83
CA ILE A 169 -7.10 -4.64 13.38
C ILE A 169 -7.02 -3.69 14.58
N LYS A 170 -5.80 -3.36 15.03
CA LYS A 170 -5.56 -2.43 16.16
C LYS A 170 -5.90 -0.97 15.86
N GLU A 171 -6.09 -0.61 14.59
CA GLU A 171 -6.39 0.77 14.20
C GLU A 171 -7.86 1.13 14.46
N LYS A 172 -8.09 1.99 15.45
CA LYS A 172 -9.43 2.54 15.79
C LYS A 172 -10.17 3.17 14.60
N ARG A 173 -9.44 3.64 13.58
CA ARG A 173 -10.02 4.27 12.38
C ARG A 173 -10.80 3.27 11.53
N LEU A 174 -10.35 2.02 11.45
CA LEU A 174 -10.99 0.95 10.66
C LEU A 174 -12.31 0.48 11.30
N LEU A 175 -12.42 0.52 12.63
CA LEU A 175 -13.67 0.19 13.34
C LEU A 175 -14.83 1.15 12.99
N ARG A 176 -14.54 2.41 12.66
CA ARG A 176 -15.59 3.39 12.26
C ARG A 176 -16.18 3.09 10.87
N ILE A 177 -15.47 2.36 10.02
CA ILE A 177 -15.91 1.99 8.67
C ILE A 177 -16.81 0.74 8.70
N LEU A 178 -16.62 -0.13 9.71
CA LEU A 178 -17.37 -1.38 9.89
C LEU A 178 -18.89 -1.20 9.82
N PRO A 179 -19.53 -0.31 10.60
CA PRO A 179 -21.00 -0.20 10.58
C PRO A 179 -21.51 0.22 9.19
N LYS A 180 -20.80 1.09 8.47
CA LYS A 180 -21.20 1.52 7.11
C LYS A 180 -21.18 0.35 6.14
N ARG A 181 -20.15 -0.49 6.19
CA ARG A 181 -20.04 -1.69 5.37
C ARG A 181 -21.12 -2.71 5.73
N ALA A 182 -21.36 -2.94 7.03
CA ALA A 182 -22.42 -3.83 7.50
C ALA A 182 -23.81 -3.36 7.03
N THR A 183 -24.10 -2.05 7.09
CA THR A 183 -25.36 -1.49 6.56
C THR A 183 -25.50 -1.76 5.06
N LEU A 184 -24.43 -1.55 4.28
CA LEU A 184 -24.47 -1.77 2.83
C LEU A 184 -24.73 -3.24 2.50
N VAL A 185 -23.99 -4.16 3.12
CA VAL A 185 -24.16 -5.61 2.92
C VAL A 185 -25.57 -6.04 3.35
N TYR A 186 -26.07 -5.55 4.47
CA TYR A 186 -27.41 -5.85 4.95
C TYR A 186 -28.51 -5.32 4.02
N LEU A 187 -28.39 -4.09 3.52
CA LEU A 187 -29.35 -3.55 2.55
C LEU A 187 -29.34 -4.37 1.26
N THR A 188 -28.17 -4.76 0.76
CA THR A 188 -28.09 -5.61 -0.43
C THR A 188 -28.75 -6.97 -0.19
N SER A 189 -28.60 -7.56 0.99
CA SER A 189 -29.23 -8.84 1.30
C SER A 189 -30.75 -8.73 1.41
N LEU A 190 -31.29 -7.64 1.98
CA LEU A 190 -32.73 -7.38 2.00
C LEU A 190 -33.31 -7.23 0.58
N VAL A 191 -32.63 -6.50 -0.31
CA VAL A 191 -33.04 -6.37 -1.71
C VAL A 191 -33.06 -7.74 -2.40
N VAL A 192 -32.02 -8.55 -2.20
CA VAL A 192 -31.95 -9.91 -2.75
C VAL A 192 -33.10 -10.76 -2.23
N ILE A 193 -33.43 -10.72 -0.93
CA ILE A 193 -34.58 -11.46 -0.38
C ILE A 193 -35.89 -11.09 -1.10
N VAL A 194 -36.14 -9.79 -1.26
CA VAL A 194 -37.35 -9.31 -1.94
C VAL A 194 -37.39 -9.80 -3.39
N VAL A 195 -36.27 -9.72 -4.12
CA VAL A 195 -36.17 -10.21 -5.49
C VAL A 195 -36.44 -11.71 -5.57
N ILE A 196 -35.83 -12.51 -4.68
CA ILE A 196 -36.02 -13.96 -4.68
C ILE A 196 -37.48 -14.29 -4.36
N PHE A 197 -38.10 -13.65 -3.37
CA PHE A 197 -39.50 -13.90 -3.08
C PHE A 197 -40.45 -13.51 -4.22
N LEU A 198 -40.14 -12.46 -4.99
CA LEU A 198 -40.86 -12.09 -6.20
C LEU A 198 -40.69 -13.16 -7.29
N LEU A 199 -39.46 -13.65 -7.51
CA LEU A 199 -39.16 -14.69 -8.51
C LEU A 199 -39.91 -16.00 -8.25
N PHE A 200 -40.04 -16.40 -6.98
CA PHE A 200 -40.77 -17.62 -6.60
C PHE A 200 -42.27 -17.40 -6.37
N ASN A 201 -42.79 -16.19 -6.65
CA ASN A 201 -44.19 -15.83 -6.42
C ASN A 201 -44.68 -16.17 -4.99
N LEU A 202 -43.80 -15.99 -4.01
CA LEU A 202 -44.09 -16.33 -2.60
C LEU A 202 -44.82 -15.21 -1.86
N ILE A 203 -44.88 -14.00 -2.43
CA ILE A 203 -45.49 -12.80 -1.84
C ILE A 203 -46.67 -12.31 -2.67
N ASN A 204 -47.73 -11.87 -1.99
CA ASN A 204 -48.74 -10.98 -2.56
C ASN A 204 -48.34 -9.53 -2.30
N ILE A 205 -48.05 -8.76 -3.36
CA ILE A 205 -47.65 -7.34 -3.27
C ILE A 205 -48.75 -6.50 -2.57
N SER A 206 -49.99 -6.95 -2.65
CA SER A 206 -51.16 -6.33 -2.01
C SER A 206 -51.11 -6.36 -0.48
N GLU A 207 -50.30 -7.24 0.13
CA GLU A 207 -50.24 -7.42 1.58
C GLU A 207 -48.83 -7.08 2.13
N PRO A 208 -48.51 -5.78 2.28
CA PRO A 208 -47.17 -5.33 2.68
C PRO A 208 -46.75 -5.81 4.07
N ILE A 209 -47.70 -6.12 4.95
CA ILE A 209 -47.44 -6.62 6.30
C ILE A 209 -46.91 -8.07 6.25
N GLU A 210 -47.49 -8.93 5.42
CA GLU A 210 -46.99 -10.30 5.24
C GLU A 210 -45.60 -10.31 4.61
N LEU A 211 -45.39 -9.45 3.60
CA LEU A 211 -44.08 -9.22 3.00
C LEU A 211 -43.03 -8.83 4.03
N TYR A 212 -43.34 -7.83 4.86
CA TYR A 212 -42.43 -7.37 5.91
C TYR A 212 -42.05 -8.49 6.88
N LYS A 213 -43.02 -9.29 7.33
CA LYS A 213 -42.78 -10.43 8.23
C LYS A 213 -41.93 -11.51 7.55
N GLY A 214 -42.21 -11.82 6.28
CA GLY A 214 -41.42 -12.76 5.50
C GLY A 214 -39.97 -12.34 5.35
N VAL A 215 -39.75 -11.06 5.02
CA VAL A 215 -38.40 -10.48 4.89
C VAL A 215 -37.69 -10.48 6.24
N ALA A 216 -38.37 -10.14 7.33
CA ALA A 216 -37.79 -10.17 8.66
C ALA A 216 -37.30 -11.58 9.05
N VAL A 217 -38.12 -12.61 8.88
CA VAL A 217 -37.75 -14.00 9.23
C VAL A 217 -36.57 -14.48 8.40
N THR A 218 -36.56 -14.19 7.09
CA THR A 218 -35.50 -14.63 6.19
C THR A 218 -34.23 -13.78 6.28
N SER A 219 -34.31 -12.55 6.80
CA SER A 219 -33.16 -11.66 6.95
C SER A 219 -32.06 -12.22 7.85
N VAL A 220 -32.38 -13.05 8.83
CA VAL A 220 -31.38 -13.71 9.69
C VAL A 220 -30.49 -14.63 8.86
N LEU A 221 -31.09 -15.45 8.00
CA LEU A 221 -30.35 -16.39 7.15
C LEU A 221 -29.57 -15.67 6.06
N ALA A 222 -30.17 -14.63 5.47
CA ALA A 222 -29.49 -13.80 4.50
C ALA A 222 -28.31 -13.04 5.12
N ALA A 223 -28.46 -12.53 6.35
CA ALA A 223 -27.39 -11.86 7.09
C ALA A 223 -26.24 -12.82 7.44
N LEU A 224 -26.56 -14.06 7.87
CA LEU A 224 -25.57 -15.12 8.08
C LEU A 224 -24.81 -15.42 6.78
N GLY A 225 -25.53 -15.70 5.69
CA GLY A 225 -24.96 -16.01 4.38
C GLY A 225 -24.08 -14.89 3.84
N ALA A 226 -24.57 -13.65 3.87
CA ALA A 226 -23.83 -12.48 3.43
C ALA A 226 -22.58 -12.22 4.30
N GLY A 227 -22.70 -12.36 5.63
CA GLY A 227 -21.57 -12.24 6.56
C GLY A 227 -20.49 -13.30 6.31
N THR A 228 -20.89 -14.55 6.00
CA THR A 228 -19.94 -15.61 5.64
C THR A 228 -19.32 -15.43 4.27
N ALA A 229 -20.05 -14.92 3.26
CA ALA A 229 -19.48 -14.62 1.96
C ALA A 229 -18.42 -13.51 2.05
N ASP A 230 -18.68 -12.49 2.88
CA ASP A 230 -17.74 -11.41 3.17
C ASP A 230 -16.44 -11.93 3.85
N LEU A 231 -16.54 -13.01 4.63
CA LEU A 231 -15.40 -13.71 5.23
C LEU A 231 -14.58 -14.47 4.19
N ILE A 232 -15.24 -15.13 3.23
CA ILE A 232 -14.56 -15.99 2.24
C ILE A 232 -13.80 -15.15 1.20
N GLY A 233 -14.33 -13.99 0.80
CA GLY A 233 -13.71 -13.14 -0.23
C GLY A 233 -12.42 -12.42 0.16
N ARG A 234 -11.87 -12.69 1.36
CA ARG A 234 -10.70 -11.99 1.91
C ARG A 234 -9.39 -12.76 1.78
N ASN A 235 -9.42 -13.97 1.19
CA ASN A 235 -8.24 -14.78 0.88
C ASN A 235 -7.96 -14.79 -0.62
#